data_AF-A0A6J2XQE4-F1
#
_entry.id   AF-A0A6J2XQE4-F1
#
_cell.length_a   1.000
_cell.length_b   1.000
_cell.length_c   1.000
_cell.angle_alpha   90.00
_cell.angle_beta   90.00
_cell.angle_gamma   90.00
#
_symmetry.space_group_name_H-M   'P 1'
#
loop_
_entity.id
_entity.type
_entity.pdbx_description
1 polymer ?
#
loop_
_entity_poly.entity_id
_entity_poly.type
_entity_poly.pdbx_seq_one_letter_code
_entity_poly.pdbx_strand_id
1 'polypeptide(L)'
;MPNVGGARASKRRVLASIVHSQLLYAAPVWHKVTNNCKLMQRLRRIQRIMSIRVCSTYKKGSGEVIGVIAEIALIDLLIQERYDRYHGMDKNLGRTKLLQQWQGKWNNGIYGRWTNRLIPDIQLWLNRQYGEVDYFMSQALSGDGFFRKYLYDRPS
;
A
#
# COMPACT_ATOMS: atom_id res chain seq x y z
N MET A 1 13.23 13.93 -11.77
CA MET A 1 13.21 14.92 -10.69
C MET A 1 12.79 14.20 -9.41
N PRO A 2 13.59 14.24 -8.35
CA PRO A 2 13.25 13.57 -7.11
C PRO A 2 12.04 14.26 -6.45
N ASN A 3 11.06 13.48 -5.97
CA ASN A 3 9.80 13.99 -5.40
C ASN A 3 9.99 14.38 -3.92
N VAL A 4 10.94 15.29 -3.68
CA VAL A 4 11.39 15.69 -2.32
C VAL A 4 10.69 16.96 -1.82
N GLY A 5 10.22 17.81 -2.74
CA GLY A 5 9.46 19.02 -2.39
C GLY A 5 7.97 18.74 -2.33
N GLY A 6 7.39 18.61 -1.13
CA GLY A 6 5.94 18.48 -0.97
C GLY A 6 5.49 18.09 0.44
N ALA A 7 4.18 17.97 0.63
CA ALA A 7 3.60 17.56 1.91
C ALA A 7 4.14 16.20 2.39
N ARG A 8 4.37 16.07 3.70
CA ARG A 8 4.83 14.84 4.37
C ARG A 8 3.90 13.65 4.08
N ALA A 9 4.43 12.43 4.12
CA ALA A 9 3.68 11.21 3.83
C ALA A 9 2.43 11.04 4.72
N SER A 10 2.53 11.44 5.99
CA SER A 10 1.40 11.51 6.92
C SER A 10 0.23 12.36 6.40
N LYS A 11 0.51 13.59 5.96
CA LYS A 11 -0.49 14.49 5.37
C LYS A 11 -1.12 13.91 4.12
N ARG A 12 -0.32 13.28 3.25
CA ARG A 12 -0.83 12.64 2.02
C ARG A 12 -1.68 11.41 2.33
N ARG A 13 -1.37 10.67 3.41
CA ARG A 13 -2.17 9.54 3.87
C ARG A 13 -3.54 9.97 4.37
N VAL A 14 -3.64 11.12 5.04
CA VAL A 14 -4.94 11.71 5.41
C VAL A 14 -5.77 11.97 4.15
N LEU A 15 -5.20 12.57 3.11
CA LEU A 15 -5.91 12.76 1.83
C LEU A 15 -6.31 11.42 1.19
N ALA A 16 -5.43 10.42 1.20
CA ALA A 16 -5.75 9.08 0.70
C ALA A 16 -6.88 8.41 1.50
N SER A 17 -6.98 8.67 2.80
CA SER A 17 -8.05 8.15 3.66
C SER A 17 -9.41 8.77 3.31
N ILE A 18 -9.45 10.04 2.92
CA ILE A 18 -10.66 10.72 2.44
C ILE A 18 -11.12 10.08 1.14
N VAL A 19 -10.21 9.90 0.18
CA VAL A 19 -10.53 9.27 -1.11
C VAL A 19 -11.03 7.84 -0.90
N HIS A 20 -10.39 7.04 -0.05
CA HIS A 20 -10.89 5.70 0.28
C HIS A 20 -12.27 5.75 0.94
N SER A 21 -12.54 6.72 1.82
CA SER A 21 -13.84 6.84 2.47
C SER A 21 -14.96 7.16 1.47
N GLN A 22 -14.70 8.05 0.52
CA GLN A 22 -15.63 8.34 -0.58
C GLN A 22 -15.82 7.14 -1.51
N LEU A 23 -14.70 6.53 -1.94
CA LEU A 23 -14.70 5.39 -2.86
C LEU A 23 -15.42 4.17 -2.28
N LEU A 24 -15.25 3.93 -0.98
CA LEU A 24 -15.78 2.75 -0.27
C LEU A 24 -17.09 3.01 0.46
N TYR A 25 -17.66 4.22 0.36
CA TYR A 25 -18.89 4.58 1.05
C TYR A 25 -20.03 3.60 0.76
N ALA A 26 -20.23 3.30 -0.53
CA ALA A 26 -21.25 2.35 -0.99
C ALA A 26 -20.73 0.92 -1.18
N ALA A 27 -19.52 0.60 -0.71
CA ALA A 27 -18.90 -0.72 -0.91
C ALA A 27 -19.79 -1.90 -0.51
N PRO A 28 -20.56 -1.88 0.59
CA PRO A 28 -21.45 -2.98 0.93
C PRO A 28 -22.52 -3.28 -0.13
N VAL A 29 -22.99 -2.26 -0.86
CA VAL A 29 -24.04 -2.38 -1.89
C VAL A 29 -23.47 -3.03 -3.15
N TRP A 30 -22.31 -2.56 -3.62
CA TRP A 30 -21.71 -3.04 -4.87
C TRP A 30 -20.63 -4.12 -4.66
N HIS A 31 -20.41 -4.61 -3.43
CA HIS A 31 -19.41 -5.65 -3.12
C HIS A 31 -19.55 -6.85 -4.06
N LYS A 32 -20.76 -7.32 -4.34
CA LYS A 32 -20.99 -8.46 -5.27
C LYS A 32 -20.45 -8.23 -6.69
N VAL A 33 -20.29 -6.98 -7.11
CA VAL A 33 -19.75 -6.59 -8.42
C VAL A 33 -18.21 -6.68 -8.44
N THR A 34 -17.53 -6.92 -7.31
CA THR A 34 -16.07 -7.18 -7.28
C THR A 34 -15.69 -8.45 -8.05
N ASN A 35 -16.64 -9.34 -8.33
CA ASN A 35 -16.43 -10.49 -9.23
C ASN A 35 -16.07 -10.04 -10.66
N ASN A 36 -16.36 -8.79 -11.03
CA ASN A 36 -15.95 -8.22 -12.29
C ASN A 36 -14.46 -7.80 -12.27
N CYS A 37 -13.63 -8.59 -12.94
CA CYS A 37 -12.19 -8.34 -13.07
C CYS A 37 -11.85 -6.94 -13.60
N LYS A 38 -12.64 -6.38 -14.52
CA LYS A 38 -12.37 -5.05 -15.11
C LYS A 38 -12.54 -3.92 -14.10
N LEU A 39 -13.60 -3.99 -13.28
CA LEU A 39 -13.83 -3.01 -12.22
C LEU A 39 -12.70 -3.09 -11.18
N MET A 40 -12.31 -4.30 -10.78
CA MET A 40 -11.23 -4.50 -9.82
C MET A 40 -9.89 -3.99 -10.31
N GLN A 41 -9.54 -4.22 -11.56
CA GLN A 41 -8.32 -3.67 -12.15
C GLN A 41 -8.31 -2.14 -12.13
N ARG A 42 -9.44 -1.48 -12.42
CA ARG A 42 -9.56 -0.01 -12.34
C ARG A 42 -9.36 0.49 -10.92
N LEU A 43 -10.00 -0.14 -9.94
CA LEU A 43 -9.86 0.24 -8.53
C LEU A 43 -8.44 0.04 -8.01
N ARG A 44 -7.80 -1.09 -8.33
CA ARG A 44 -6.39 -1.33 -8.00
C ARG A 44 -5.45 -0.31 -8.65
N ARG A 45 -5.76 0.15 -9.88
CA ARG A 45 -4.98 1.21 -10.56
C ARG A 45 -5.11 2.55 -9.84
N ILE A 46 -6.32 2.93 -9.43
CA ILE A 46 -6.55 4.16 -8.65
C ILE A 46 -5.79 4.07 -7.32
N GLN A 47 -5.91 2.95 -6.61
CA GLN A 47 -5.21 2.73 -5.35
C GLN A 47 -3.70 2.81 -5.51
N ARG A 48 -3.14 2.17 -6.54
CA ARG A 48 -1.71 2.27 -6.83
C ARG A 48 -1.25 3.72 -7.03
N ILE A 49 -2.02 4.54 -7.75
CA ILE A 49 -1.69 5.95 -7.96
C ILE A 49 -1.69 6.70 -6.62
N MET A 50 -2.68 6.45 -5.76
CA MET A 50 -2.73 7.04 -4.42
C MET A 50 -1.52 6.63 -3.59
N SER A 51 -1.19 5.34 -3.54
CA SER A 51 -0.06 4.82 -2.76
C SER A 51 1.28 5.37 -3.25
N ILE A 52 1.49 5.50 -4.57
CA ILE A 52 2.69 6.15 -5.13
C ILE A 52 2.80 7.59 -4.64
N ARG A 53 1.69 8.35 -4.65
CA ARG A 53 1.67 9.74 -4.18
C ARG A 53 1.97 9.83 -2.68
N VAL A 54 1.41 8.92 -1.87
CA VAL A 54 1.67 8.88 -0.42
C VAL A 54 3.16 8.63 -0.16
N CYS A 55 3.75 7.63 -0.81
CA CYS A 55 5.15 7.26 -0.62
C CYS A 55 6.15 8.19 -1.29
N SER A 56 5.73 9.05 -2.21
CA SER A 56 6.64 9.79 -3.11
C SER A 56 7.50 8.89 -4.01
N THR A 57 7.29 7.57 -4.07
CA THR A 57 8.15 6.63 -4.82
C THR A 57 8.21 6.95 -6.32
N TYR A 58 9.34 6.61 -6.94
CA TYR A 58 9.36 6.42 -8.39
C TYR A 58 8.45 5.25 -8.77
N LYS A 59 7.78 5.35 -9.91
CA LYS A 59 6.63 4.52 -10.39
C LYS A 59 6.85 2.99 -10.43
N LYS A 60 8.02 2.50 -10.04
CA LYS A 60 8.47 1.10 -10.09
C LYS A 60 8.04 0.37 -8.79
N GLY A 61 7.66 -0.90 -8.93
CA GLY A 61 7.06 -1.71 -7.87
C GLY A 61 5.65 -2.22 -8.22
N SER A 62 5.23 -3.35 -7.64
CA SER A 62 3.85 -3.83 -7.78
C SER A 62 2.89 -3.00 -6.91
N GLY A 63 1.58 -3.04 -7.19
CA GLY A 63 0.61 -2.33 -6.36
C GLY A 63 0.62 -2.80 -4.90
N GLU A 64 0.94 -4.08 -4.68
CA GLU A 64 1.05 -4.71 -3.36
C GLU A 64 2.23 -4.16 -2.56
N VAL A 65 3.41 -4.09 -3.18
CA VAL A 65 4.61 -3.53 -2.56
C VAL A 65 4.40 -2.07 -2.18
N ILE A 66 3.89 -1.28 -3.11
CA ILE A 66 3.69 0.16 -2.88
C ILE A 66 2.60 0.37 -1.82
N GLY A 67 1.58 -0.50 -1.76
CA GLY A 67 0.57 -0.49 -0.70
C GLY A 67 1.16 -0.73 0.69
N VAL A 68 2.03 -1.74 0.85
CA VAL A 68 2.73 -2.01 2.12
C VAL A 68 3.59 -0.83 2.54
N ILE A 69 4.39 -0.31 1.62
CA ILE A 69 5.23 0.88 1.88
C ILE A 69 4.34 2.08 2.24
N ALA A 70 3.19 2.27 1.58
CA ALA A 70 2.25 3.36 1.87
C ALA A 70 1.44 3.19 3.16
N GLU A 71 1.52 2.02 3.80
CA GLU A 71 0.65 1.60 4.90
C GLU A 71 -0.84 1.56 4.51
N ILE A 72 -1.11 1.24 3.24
CA ILE A 72 -2.45 1.15 2.66
C ILE A 72 -2.73 -0.31 2.28
N ALA A 73 -3.71 -0.91 2.95
CA ALA A 73 -4.18 -2.25 2.64
C ALA A 73 -4.79 -2.33 1.23
N LEU A 74 -4.70 -3.49 0.58
CA LEU A 74 -5.25 -3.72 -0.76
C LEU A 74 -6.76 -3.43 -0.81
N ILE A 75 -7.21 -2.82 -1.91
CA ILE A 75 -8.59 -2.35 -2.06
C ILE A 75 -9.61 -3.48 -1.90
N ASP A 76 -9.29 -4.67 -2.40
CA ASP A 76 -10.17 -5.84 -2.27
C ASP A 76 -10.40 -6.21 -0.79
N LEU A 77 -9.36 -6.09 0.05
CA LEU A 77 -9.46 -6.36 1.49
C LEU A 77 -10.24 -5.26 2.20
N LEU A 78 -10.05 -4.00 1.81
CA LEU A 78 -10.81 -2.87 2.34
C LEU A 78 -12.30 -2.98 1.99
N ILE A 79 -12.64 -3.44 0.79
CA ILE A 79 -14.03 -3.69 0.37
C ILE A 79 -14.64 -4.80 1.22
N GLN A 80 -13.90 -5.90 1.43
CA GLN A 80 -14.34 -6.99 2.30
C GLN A 80 -14.57 -6.52 3.75
N GLU A 81 -13.65 -5.74 4.32
CA GLU A 81 -13.80 -5.19 5.68
C GLU A 81 -15.07 -4.33 5.81
N ARG A 82 -15.38 -3.50 4.80
CA ARG A 82 -16.59 -2.67 4.80
C ARG A 82 -17.86 -3.50 4.68
N TYR A 83 -17.84 -4.51 3.83
CA TYR A 83 -18.95 -5.46 3.71
C TYR A 83 -19.19 -6.19 5.02
N ASP A 84 -18.15 -6.75 5.63
CA ASP A 84 -18.26 -7.50 6.88
C ASP A 84 -18.79 -6.61 8.01
N ARG A 85 -18.29 -5.35 8.12
CA ARG A 85 -18.78 -4.38 9.11
C ARG A 85 -20.24 -4.01 8.91
N TYR A 86 -20.69 -3.88 7.66
CA TYR A 86 -22.10 -3.62 7.35
C TYR A 86 -23.01 -4.79 7.77
N HIS A 87 -22.50 -6.02 7.71
CA HIS A 87 -23.21 -7.23 8.14
C HIS A 87 -23.07 -7.54 9.64
N GLY A 88 -22.67 -6.55 10.45
CA GLY A 88 -22.64 -6.68 11.91
C GLY A 88 -21.35 -7.25 12.48
N MET A 89 -20.27 -7.40 11.69
CA MET A 89 -18.97 -7.77 12.23
C MET A 89 -18.40 -6.64 13.09
N ASP A 90 -17.90 -7.00 14.28
CA ASP A 90 -17.20 -6.06 15.15
C ASP A 90 -16.01 -5.39 14.44
N LYS A 91 -15.79 -4.11 14.74
CA LYS A 91 -14.76 -3.28 14.11
C LYS A 91 -13.35 -3.85 14.32
N ASN A 92 -13.03 -4.32 15.52
CA ASN A 92 -11.71 -4.84 15.85
C ASN A 92 -11.51 -6.21 15.20
N LEU A 93 -12.54 -7.06 15.22
CA LEU A 93 -12.51 -8.36 14.56
C LEU A 93 -12.31 -8.21 13.05
N GLY A 94 -13.02 -7.30 12.39
CA GLY A 94 -12.85 -7.00 10.97
C GLY A 94 -11.45 -6.47 10.65
N ARG A 95 -10.88 -5.63 11.52
CA ARG A 95 -9.51 -5.13 11.39
C ARG A 95 -8.48 -6.26 11.50
N THR A 96 -8.63 -7.15 12.47
CA THR A 96 -7.75 -8.31 12.66
C THR A 96 -7.82 -9.26 11.47
N LYS A 97 -9.03 -9.57 10.99
CA LYS A 97 -9.25 -10.39 9.78
C LYS A 97 -8.58 -9.78 8.55
N LEU A 98 -8.72 -8.47 8.34
CA LEU A 98 -8.06 -7.76 7.25
C LEU A 98 -6.53 -7.89 7.35
N LEU A 99 -5.96 -7.68 8.53
CA LEU A 99 -4.51 -7.75 8.74
C LEU A 99 -3.97 -9.16 8.49
N GLN A 100 -4.66 -10.20 8.97
CA GLN A 100 -4.29 -11.60 8.72
C GLN A 100 -4.32 -11.93 7.22
N GLN A 101 -5.38 -11.54 6.51
CA GLN A 101 -5.48 -11.76 5.07
C GLN A 101 -4.43 -10.97 4.30
N TRP A 102 -4.13 -9.74 4.74
CA TRP A 102 -3.08 -8.92 4.13
C TRP A 102 -1.70 -9.54 4.33
N GLN A 103 -1.39 -10.02 5.54
CA GLN A 103 -0.15 -10.73 5.83
C GLN A 103 -0.01 -12.00 5.00
N GLY A 104 -1.09 -12.78 4.86
CA GLY A 104 -1.11 -13.98 4.02
C GLY A 104 -0.81 -13.66 2.55
N LYS A 105 -1.47 -12.63 1.99
CA LYS A 105 -1.18 -12.14 0.63
C LYS A 105 0.26 -11.65 0.48
N TRP A 106 0.80 -11.01 1.52
CA TRP A 106 2.16 -10.48 1.50
C TRP A 106 3.23 -11.56 1.52
N ASN A 107 3.04 -12.60 2.35
CA ASN A 107 3.97 -13.73 2.44
C ASN A 107 3.98 -14.57 1.15
N ASN A 108 2.81 -14.74 0.55
CA ASN A 108 2.61 -15.53 -0.67
C ASN A 108 2.78 -14.71 -1.95
N GLY A 109 3.06 -13.42 -1.85
CA GLY A 109 3.25 -12.52 -2.97
C GLY A 109 4.48 -12.90 -3.81
N ILE A 110 4.31 -12.95 -5.13
CA ILE A 110 5.40 -13.22 -6.08
C ILE A 110 6.29 -11.98 -6.22
N TYR A 111 5.70 -10.78 -6.13
CA TYR A 111 6.40 -9.51 -6.28
C TYR A 111 6.82 -8.94 -4.94
N GLY A 112 7.94 -8.21 -4.90
CA GLY A 112 8.34 -7.48 -3.71
C GLY A 112 9.15 -8.26 -2.68
N ARG A 113 9.81 -9.36 -3.07
CA ARG A 113 10.62 -10.19 -2.17
C ARG A 113 11.68 -9.39 -1.40
N TRP A 114 12.29 -8.40 -2.05
CA TRP A 114 13.20 -7.45 -1.38
C TRP A 114 12.49 -6.69 -0.26
N THR A 115 11.35 -6.06 -0.55
CA THR A 115 10.56 -5.32 0.44
C THR A 115 10.02 -6.23 1.54
N ASN A 116 9.61 -7.47 1.22
CA ASN A 116 9.16 -8.45 2.21
C ASN A 116 10.30 -8.86 3.15
N ARG A 117 11.53 -9.00 2.64
CA ARG A 117 12.71 -9.23 3.47
C ARG A 117 12.94 -8.09 4.48
N LEU A 118 12.67 -6.85 4.09
CA LEU A 118 12.82 -5.68 4.97
C LEU A 118 11.61 -5.45 5.88
N ILE A 119 10.41 -5.79 5.41
CA ILE A 119 9.13 -5.62 6.10
C ILE A 119 8.42 -6.98 6.10
N PRO A 120 8.82 -7.92 6.98
CA PRO A 120 8.20 -9.23 7.02
C PRO A 120 6.82 -9.19 7.70
N ASP A 121 6.63 -8.32 8.71
CA ASP A 121 5.40 -8.20 9.48
C ASP A 121 4.72 -6.84 9.23
N ILE A 122 3.49 -6.90 8.70
CA ILE A 122 2.71 -5.71 8.37
C ILE A 122 2.20 -5.00 9.63
N GLN A 123 1.84 -5.74 10.68
CA GLN A 123 1.32 -5.13 11.92
C GLN A 123 2.41 -4.32 12.61
N LEU A 124 3.63 -4.86 12.71
CA LEU A 124 4.79 -4.12 13.23
C LEU A 124 5.09 -2.90 12.37
N TRP A 125 5.00 -3.03 11.05
CA TRP A 125 5.21 -1.90 10.13
C TRP A 125 4.19 -0.77 10.32
N LEU A 126 2.91 -1.09 10.51
CA LEU A 126 1.84 -0.11 10.72
C LEU A 126 1.93 0.58 12.09
N ASN A 127 2.40 -0.15 13.12
CA ASN A 127 2.44 0.33 14.49
C ASN A 127 3.77 1.01 14.88
N ARG A 128 4.70 1.17 13.94
CA ARG A 128 5.99 1.79 14.22
C ARG A 128 5.82 3.24 14.66
N GLN A 129 6.55 3.62 15.71
CA GLN A 129 6.46 4.96 16.32
C GLN A 129 7.34 6.01 15.62
N TYR A 130 8.30 5.58 14.80
CA TYR A 130 9.29 6.43 14.16
C TYR A 130 9.44 6.09 12.67
N GLY A 131 9.92 7.06 11.89
CA GLY A 131 10.15 6.91 10.45
C GLY A 131 8.89 7.12 9.61
N GLU A 132 8.71 8.34 9.11
CA GLU A 132 7.81 8.58 7.99
C GLU A 132 8.42 8.02 6.72
N VAL A 133 7.58 7.45 5.85
CA VAL A 133 8.03 6.97 4.54
C VAL A 133 8.28 8.17 3.63
N ASP A 134 9.48 8.73 3.73
CA ASP A 134 9.93 9.78 2.83
C ASP A 134 10.37 9.20 1.47
N TYR A 135 10.72 10.08 0.53
CA TYR A 135 11.13 9.70 -0.81
C TYR A 135 12.32 8.71 -0.82
N PHE A 136 13.31 8.90 0.06
CA PHE A 136 14.53 8.10 0.06
C PHE A 136 14.31 6.72 0.69
N MET A 137 13.60 6.66 1.83
CA MET A 137 13.18 5.39 2.45
C MET A 137 12.33 4.58 1.48
N SER A 138 11.37 5.23 0.83
CA SER A 138 10.56 4.65 -0.23
C SER A 138 11.36 4.02 -1.36
N GLN A 139 12.41 4.68 -1.85
CA GLN A 139 13.27 4.13 -2.89
C GLN A 139 14.08 2.93 -2.41
N ALA A 140 14.64 3.00 -1.20
CA ALA A 140 15.37 1.90 -0.60
C ALA A 140 14.47 0.66 -0.39
N LEU A 141 13.25 0.87 0.11
CA LEU A 141 12.28 -0.18 0.39
C LEU A 141 11.72 -0.82 -0.88
N SER A 142 11.50 -0.05 -1.94
CA SER A 142 11.08 -0.58 -3.25
C SER A 142 12.18 -1.36 -3.96
N GLY A 143 13.43 -1.30 -3.49
CA GLY A 143 14.59 -1.88 -4.18
C GLY A 143 15.02 -1.10 -5.42
N ASP A 144 14.44 0.09 -5.64
CA ASP A 144 14.77 1.01 -6.73
C ASP A 144 15.97 1.89 -6.39
N GLY A 145 16.92 1.31 -5.67
CA GLY A 145 18.10 1.99 -5.20
C GLY A 145 18.81 2.71 -6.34
N PHE A 146 18.67 4.03 -6.38
CA PHE A 146 19.67 4.96 -6.89
C PHE A 146 20.89 4.96 -5.94
N PHE A 147 21.27 3.79 -5.42
CA PHE A 147 22.58 3.57 -4.83
C PHE A 147 23.52 3.53 -6.01
N ARG A 148 24.27 4.61 -6.18
CA ARG A 148 25.20 4.89 -7.27
C ARG A 148 26.10 3.69 -7.58
N LYS A 149 25.59 2.70 -8.33
CA LYS A 149 26.38 1.56 -8.81
C LYS A 149 27.52 2.09 -9.72
N TYR A 150 27.26 3.21 -10.37
CA TYR A 150 28.22 3.98 -11.16
C TYR A 150 29.40 4.59 -10.38
N LEU A 151 29.40 4.59 -9.03
CA LEU A 151 30.57 5.06 -8.26
C LEU A 151 31.61 3.97 -7.99
N TYR A 152 31.26 2.69 -8.18
CA TYR A 152 32.15 1.57 -7.91
C TYR A 152 32.63 0.86 -9.18
N ASP A 153 32.03 1.13 -10.33
CA ASP A 153 32.56 0.72 -11.63
C ASP A 153 33.60 1.76 -12.10
N ARG A 154 34.85 1.60 -11.65
CA ARG A 154 36.00 2.27 -12.27
C ARG A 154 36.16 1.68 -13.68
N PRO A 155 36.13 2.48 -14.77
CA PRO A 155 36.55 1.99 -16.07
C PRO A 155 38.05 1.68 -15.98
N SER A 156 38.39 0.41 -16.18
CA SER A 156 39.75 -0.07 -16.48
C SER A 156 40.11 0.28 -17.91
#